data_AF-A0A1L9AXN8-F1
#
_entry.id   AF-A0A1L9AXN8-F1
#
_cell.length_a   1.000
_cell.length_b   1.000
_cell.length_c   1.000
_cell.angle_alpha   90.00
_cell.angle_beta   90.00
_cell.angle_gamma   90.00
#
_symmetry.space_group_name_H-M   'P 1'
#
loop_
_entity.id
_entity.type
_entity.pdbx_description
1 polymer ?
#
loop_
_entity_poly.entity_id
_entity_poly.type
_entity_poly.pdbx_seq_one_letter_code
_entity_poly.pdbx_strand_id
1 'polypeptide(L)'
;MRPPRYFVPHATSPAEPLALDLSALVHAVDAFRLAGPSGEREWLVCTDITGDLVCVPAEERELLPASTRAQFTHHELVSGRTPRRILAPALFLLSVELVEHPADAQGVNDPVYLYGRLSGPHPGTTSQRVPGQLTVTRGDLLAGLVHGAADALHYAHDPESRLPPRAWHALLPGDRPEHLAQGEGLVLAYPAVPLDMQTRHAGNGPLVATLLHEVLEALQHSARAHGGPRALAELELPVPSRMLAIAELESRGYEVKGDVAILRRNHPGLVNRIAEWLNPEKLTVPREAGTPEFLDLARRALDVLPGWPSETERALRSRERAGPATVPSPTPLAPSAPRPPPAPLPPRAPPAPARPSDWMQDFLDAHARPGGTQARITRSRAAVAPPRPAPPPQRPSPDTSAEWMKDFAPEPAKPSKKAKPATSAPEQASKPEWMSDFED
;
A
#
# COMPACT_ATOMS: atom_id res chain seq x y z
N MET A 1 9.16 6.32 25.86
CA MET A 1 7.74 5.94 25.65
C MET A 1 7.53 4.48 26.05
N ARG A 2 6.40 4.11 26.68
CA ARG A 2 6.01 2.70 26.87
C ARG A 2 5.02 2.33 25.74
N PRO A 3 5.37 1.42 24.82
CA PRO A 3 4.48 1.04 23.73
C PRO A 3 3.28 0.20 24.23
N PRO A 4 2.22 0.06 23.42
CA PRO A 4 1.14 -0.88 23.68
C PRO A 4 1.67 -2.30 23.87
N ARG A 5 0.98 -3.10 24.69
CA ARG A 5 1.40 -4.47 25.03
C ARG A 5 1.66 -5.37 23.82
N TYR A 6 0.82 -5.28 22.79
CA TYR A 6 0.93 -6.11 21.58
C TYR A 6 1.90 -5.54 20.55
N PHE A 7 2.57 -4.43 20.85
CA PHE A 7 3.64 -3.88 20.03
C PHE A 7 5.00 -4.29 20.58
N VAL A 8 5.81 -4.91 19.72
CA VAL A 8 7.19 -5.29 20.01
C VAL A 8 8.13 -4.36 19.25
N PRO A 9 8.87 -3.47 19.95
CA PRO A 9 9.91 -2.65 19.32
C PRO A 9 10.99 -3.52 18.66
N HIS A 10 11.49 -3.06 17.52
CA HIS A 10 12.62 -3.70 16.87
C HIS A 10 13.88 -3.59 17.75
N ALA A 11 14.55 -4.72 18.00
CA ALA A 11 15.61 -4.81 19.01
C ALA A 11 16.84 -3.93 18.72
N THR A 12 17.12 -3.65 17.44
CA THR A 12 18.33 -2.92 17.01
C THR A 12 18.06 -1.51 16.52
N SER A 13 16.79 -1.10 16.40
CA SER A 13 16.43 0.23 15.89
C SER A 13 16.06 1.15 17.06
N PRO A 14 16.83 2.22 17.31
CA PRO A 14 16.53 3.14 18.40
C PRO A 14 15.23 3.91 18.13
N ALA A 15 14.60 4.38 19.21
CA ALA A 15 13.50 5.33 19.09
C ALA A 15 14.01 6.66 18.52
N GLU A 16 13.36 7.15 17.48
CA GLU A 16 13.69 8.40 16.80
C GLU A 16 12.81 9.54 17.34
N PRO A 17 13.37 10.70 17.71
CA PRO A 17 12.56 11.87 18.04
C PRO A 17 11.74 12.32 16.83
N LEU A 18 10.45 12.55 17.02
CA LEU A 18 9.59 13.14 16.00
C LEU A 18 9.65 14.66 16.13
N ALA A 19 10.38 15.33 15.25
CA ALA A 19 10.40 16.78 15.15
C ALA A 19 9.20 17.25 14.32
N LEU A 20 8.33 18.06 14.92
CA LEU A 20 7.15 18.60 14.24
C LEU A 20 7.55 19.83 13.40
N ASP A 21 7.63 19.67 12.08
CA ASP A 21 7.71 20.77 11.11
C ASP A 21 6.42 20.83 10.31
N LEU A 22 5.49 21.68 10.75
CA LEU A 22 4.18 21.85 10.11
C LEU A 22 4.30 22.28 8.64
N SER A 23 5.36 23.01 8.29
CA SER A 23 5.58 23.49 6.93
C SER A 23 6.03 22.38 5.97
N ALA A 24 6.51 21.25 6.51
CA ALA A 24 6.95 20.08 5.75
C ALA A 24 5.85 19.01 5.60
N LEU A 25 4.61 19.28 6.01
CA LEU A 25 3.49 18.35 5.87
C LEU A 25 2.94 18.36 4.44
N VAL A 26 2.80 17.18 3.84
CA VAL A 26 2.53 17.03 2.40
C VAL A 26 1.08 16.63 2.12
N HIS A 27 0.56 15.64 2.85
CA HIS A 27 -0.79 15.12 2.63
C HIS A 27 -1.55 14.96 3.94
N ALA A 28 -2.84 15.28 3.91
CA ALA A 28 -3.81 14.90 4.93
C ALA A 28 -4.09 13.40 4.82
N VAL A 29 -4.33 12.73 5.95
CA VAL A 29 -4.58 11.28 6.02
C VAL A 29 -5.86 10.96 6.78
N ASP A 30 -6.11 11.65 7.89
CA ASP A 30 -7.27 11.39 8.76
C ASP A 30 -7.56 12.59 9.68
N ALA A 31 -8.77 12.65 10.21
CA ALA A 31 -9.17 13.58 11.26
C ALA A 31 -10.05 12.86 12.29
N PHE A 32 -9.83 13.13 13.58
CA PHE A 32 -10.62 12.56 14.66
C PHE A 32 -10.68 13.49 15.87
N ARG A 33 -11.67 13.28 16.74
CA ARG A 33 -11.80 13.95 18.03
C ARG A 33 -11.41 12.98 19.13
N LEU A 34 -10.37 13.32 19.90
CA LEU A 34 -9.99 12.54 21.07
C LEU A 34 -10.65 13.14 22.30
N ALA A 35 -11.45 12.33 22.99
CA ALA A 35 -12.07 12.69 24.26
C ALA A 35 -11.41 11.92 25.40
N GLY A 36 -10.66 12.64 26.22
CA GLY A 36 -9.96 12.11 27.38
C GLY A 36 -10.19 12.97 28.64
N PRO A 37 -9.43 12.72 29.72
CA PRO A 37 -9.56 13.46 30.98
C PRO A 37 -9.32 14.97 30.86
N SER A 38 -8.49 15.39 29.89
CA SER A 38 -8.17 16.79 29.61
C SER A 38 -9.23 17.51 28.76
N GLY A 39 -10.32 16.83 28.41
CA GLY A 39 -11.36 17.34 27.53
C GLY A 39 -11.34 16.68 26.16
N GLU A 40 -12.08 17.28 25.23
CA GLU A 40 -12.22 16.81 23.86
C GLU A 40 -11.55 17.77 22.89
N ARG A 41 -10.61 17.24 22.09
CA ARG A 41 -9.84 18.00 21.11
C ARG A 41 -9.81 17.27 19.77
N GLU A 42 -9.90 18.04 18.69
CA GLU A 42 -9.75 17.53 17.33
C GLU A 42 -8.28 17.47 16.93
N TRP A 43 -7.92 16.38 16.24
CA TRP A 43 -6.60 16.06 15.75
C TRP A 43 -6.65 15.76 14.26
N LEU A 44 -5.60 16.21 13.58
CA LEU A 44 -5.36 16.02 12.17
C LEU A 44 -4.16 15.10 12.00
N VAL A 45 -4.27 14.10 11.14
CA VAL A 45 -3.18 13.19 10.80
C VAL A 45 -2.71 13.53 9.39
N CYS A 46 -1.41 13.73 9.25
CA CYS A 46 -0.75 14.09 8.00
C CYS A 46 0.45 13.19 7.74
N THR A 47 0.95 13.17 6.50
CA THR A 47 2.30 12.71 6.17
C THR A 47 3.25 13.91 6.00
N ASP A 48 4.51 13.72 6.37
CA ASP A 48 5.61 14.66 6.05
C ASP A 48 6.29 14.30 4.71
N ILE A 49 7.35 15.03 4.36
CA ILE A 49 8.16 14.79 3.15
C ILE A 49 8.88 13.44 3.13
N THR A 50 9.02 12.76 4.27
CA THR A 50 9.59 11.40 4.36
C THR A 50 8.49 10.33 4.35
N GLY A 51 7.23 10.74 4.23
CA GLY A 51 6.07 9.85 4.11
C GLY A 51 5.61 9.32 5.46
N ASP A 52 6.12 9.88 6.55
CA ASP A 52 5.81 9.40 7.88
C ASP A 52 4.64 10.14 8.49
N LEU A 53 3.92 9.46 9.39
CA LEU A 53 2.76 10.00 10.06
C LEU A 53 3.13 11.05 11.10
N VAL A 54 2.36 12.12 11.11
CA VAL A 54 2.43 13.23 12.06
C VAL A 54 1.02 13.56 12.53
N CYS A 55 0.86 13.72 13.85
CA CYS A 55 -0.40 14.10 14.48
C CYS A 55 -0.34 15.57 14.94
N VAL A 56 -1.29 16.39 14.50
CA VAL A 56 -1.31 17.83 14.71
C VAL A 56 -2.64 18.24 15.37
N PRO A 57 -2.65 19.10 16.40
CA PRO A 57 -3.90 19.68 16.90
C PRO A 57 -4.62 20.47 15.81
N ALA A 58 -5.95 20.34 15.69
CA ALA A 58 -6.71 21.10 14.68
C ALA A 58 -6.62 22.64 14.85
N GLU A 59 -6.29 23.10 16.05
CA GLU A 59 -5.99 24.50 16.38
C GLU A 59 -4.82 25.08 15.54
N GLU A 60 -3.92 24.22 15.07
CA GLU A 60 -2.76 24.56 14.25
C GLU A 60 -3.04 24.42 12.74
N ARG A 61 -4.29 24.12 12.34
CA ARG A 61 -4.66 23.89 10.93
C ARG A 61 -4.22 25.02 10.01
N GLU A 62 -4.30 26.27 10.45
CA GLU A 62 -3.89 27.43 9.63
C GLU A 62 -2.38 27.50 9.35
N LEU A 63 -1.56 26.77 10.10
CA LEU A 63 -0.12 26.65 9.87
C LEU A 63 0.23 25.57 8.85
N LEU A 64 -0.74 24.73 8.46
CA LEU A 64 -0.53 23.68 7.47
C LEU A 64 -0.41 24.26 6.06
N PRO A 65 0.36 23.62 5.16
CA PRO A 65 0.43 24.00 3.76
C PRO A 65 -0.95 24.08 3.10
N ALA A 66 -1.11 25.00 2.15
CA ALA A 66 -2.40 25.26 1.51
C ALA A 66 -2.98 24.01 0.82
N SER A 67 -2.12 23.18 0.22
CA SER A 67 -2.50 21.88 -0.37
C SER A 67 -3.11 20.94 0.68
N THR A 68 -2.45 20.79 1.83
CA THR A 68 -2.90 19.94 2.94
C THR A 68 -4.23 20.44 3.52
N ARG A 69 -4.36 21.76 3.72
CA ARG A 69 -5.64 22.37 4.15
C ARG A 69 -6.76 22.10 3.15
N ALA A 70 -6.49 22.23 1.86
CA ALA A 70 -7.47 21.96 0.80
C ALA A 70 -7.96 20.51 0.80
N GLN A 71 -7.09 19.54 1.12
CA GLN A 71 -7.48 18.14 1.25
C GLN A 71 -8.44 17.93 2.44
N PHE A 72 -8.17 18.51 3.61
CA PHE A 72 -9.11 18.46 4.74
C PHE A 72 -10.45 19.13 4.41
N THR A 73 -10.42 20.32 3.79
CA THR A 73 -11.64 21.02 3.38
C THR A 73 -12.46 20.21 2.38
N HIS A 74 -11.81 19.57 1.41
CA HIS A 74 -12.49 18.69 0.47
C HIS A 74 -13.16 17.51 1.19
N HIS A 75 -12.43 16.86 2.11
CA HIS A 75 -12.98 15.76 2.90
C HIS A 75 -14.23 16.17 3.68
N GLU A 76 -14.22 17.32 4.35
CA GLU A 76 -15.35 17.84 5.13
C GLU A 76 -16.58 18.12 4.25
N LEU A 77 -16.37 18.69 3.06
CA LEU A 77 -17.43 18.97 2.10
C LEU A 77 -18.08 17.70 1.56
N VAL A 78 -17.27 16.67 1.27
CA VAL A 78 -17.76 15.41 0.68
C VAL A 78 -18.35 14.48 1.74
N SER A 79 -17.74 14.39 2.92
CA SER A 79 -18.20 13.49 3.98
C SER A 79 -19.50 13.99 4.61
N GLY A 80 -19.70 15.32 4.69
CA GLY A 80 -20.83 15.95 5.38
C GLY A 80 -20.90 15.60 6.88
N ARG A 81 -19.83 15.05 7.44
CA ARG A 81 -19.77 14.56 8.81
C ARG A 81 -18.61 15.22 9.54
N THR A 82 -18.82 15.51 10.82
CA THR A 82 -17.70 15.90 11.69
C THR A 82 -16.79 14.69 11.92
N PRO A 83 -15.51 14.89 12.25
CA PRO A 83 -14.60 13.80 12.58
C PRO A 83 -15.14 12.86 13.67
N ARG A 84 -14.82 11.57 13.56
CA ARG A 84 -15.25 10.54 14.53
C ARG A 84 -14.64 10.81 15.91
N ARG A 85 -15.36 10.41 16.96
CA ARG A 85 -14.94 10.60 18.35
C ARG A 85 -14.37 9.32 18.93
N ILE A 86 -13.16 9.39 19.47
CA ILE A 86 -12.44 8.30 20.12
C ILE A 86 -12.32 8.61 21.63
N LEU A 87 -12.82 7.71 22.46
CA LEU A 87 -12.81 7.80 23.92
C LEU A 87 -11.55 7.15 24.48
N ALA A 88 -10.49 7.94 24.62
CA ALA A 88 -9.22 7.49 25.17
C ALA A 88 -8.42 8.65 25.78
N PRO A 89 -7.65 8.41 26.86
CA PRO A 89 -6.70 9.40 27.38
C PRO A 89 -5.59 9.70 26.38
N ALA A 90 -5.15 8.70 25.61
CA ALA A 90 -4.21 8.85 24.52
C ALA A 90 -4.30 7.69 23.52
N LEU A 91 -3.73 7.87 22.33
CA LEU A 91 -3.68 6.87 21.27
C LEU A 91 -2.28 6.77 20.63
N PHE A 92 -2.03 5.68 19.94
CA PHE A 92 -0.83 5.52 19.12
C PHE A 92 -1.20 5.54 17.64
N LEU A 93 -0.31 6.07 16.81
CA LEU A 93 -0.41 5.95 15.35
C LEU A 93 0.60 4.91 14.88
N LEU A 94 0.21 4.04 13.95
CA LEU A 94 1.07 3.05 13.32
C LEU A 94 1.06 3.27 11.81
N SER A 95 2.21 3.63 11.24
CA SER A 95 2.42 3.57 9.80
C SER A 95 2.75 2.14 9.42
N VAL A 96 1.81 1.41 8.81
CA VAL A 96 1.96 -0.01 8.46
C VAL A 96 2.66 -0.13 7.12
N GLU A 97 3.85 -0.70 7.14
CA GLU A 97 4.71 -0.87 5.95
C GLU A 97 4.67 -2.30 5.41
N LEU A 98 4.40 -3.28 6.26
CA LEU A 98 4.36 -4.69 5.91
C LEU A 98 3.29 -5.41 6.72
N VAL A 99 2.67 -6.42 6.11
CA VAL A 99 1.82 -7.38 6.80
C VAL A 99 2.34 -8.79 6.56
N GLU A 100 2.50 -9.55 7.64
CA GLU A 100 2.93 -10.95 7.58
C GLU A 100 1.85 -11.87 8.14
N HIS A 101 1.61 -12.95 7.40
CA HIS A 101 0.83 -14.09 7.86
C HIS A 101 1.78 -15.21 8.28
N PRO A 102 1.76 -15.67 9.54
CA PRO A 102 2.60 -16.76 10.00
C PRO A 102 2.34 -18.04 9.19
N ALA A 103 3.41 -18.74 8.81
CA ALA A 103 3.29 -19.95 7.99
C ALA A 103 2.60 -21.12 8.73
N ASP A 104 2.76 -21.19 10.05
CA ASP A 104 2.20 -22.27 10.88
C ASP A 104 0.79 -21.93 11.43
N ALA A 105 0.12 -20.93 10.84
CA ALA A 105 -1.19 -20.47 11.25
C ALA A 105 -2.30 -21.47 10.84
N GLN A 106 -2.74 -22.31 11.78
CA GLN A 106 -3.79 -23.31 11.58
C GLN A 106 -5.21 -22.79 11.86
N GLY A 107 -5.36 -21.84 12.77
CA GLY A 107 -6.65 -21.27 13.15
C GLY A 107 -7.22 -20.32 12.11
N VAL A 108 -8.55 -20.24 12.06
CA VAL A 108 -9.26 -19.33 11.16
C VAL A 108 -8.94 -17.87 11.54
N ASN A 109 -9.07 -17.51 12.83
CA ASN A 109 -8.78 -16.16 13.32
C ASN A 109 -7.35 -16.00 13.88
N ASP A 110 -6.36 -16.56 13.18
CA ASP A 110 -4.98 -16.54 13.65
C ASP A 110 -4.34 -15.14 13.65
N PRO A 111 -3.18 -15.00 14.34
CA PRO A 111 -2.44 -13.75 14.36
C PRO A 111 -1.98 -13.30 12.97
N VAL A 112 -1.86 -11.99 12.84
CA VAL A 112 -1.26 -11.25 11.71
C VAL A 112 -0.30 -10.23 12.32
N TYR A 113 0.87 -10.09 11.71
CA TYR A 113 1.89 -9.17 12.18
C TYR A 113 1.96 -7.95 11.27
N LEU A 114 1.75 -6.76 11.84
CA LEU A 114 1.83 -5.48 11.15
C LEU A 114 3.16 -4.83 11.50
N TYR A 115 4.08 -4.78 10.55
CA TYR A 115 5.36 -4.11 10.74
C TYR A 115 5.29 -2.68 10.27
N GLY A 116 5.99 -1.81 10.99
CA GLY A 116 5.99 -0.41 10.66
C GLY A 116 6.56 0.45 11.76
N ARG A 117 6.13 1.71 11.79
CA ARG A 117 6.60 2.71 12.74
C ARG A 117 5.46 3.19 13.62
N LEU A 118 5.59 2.96 14.93
CA LEU A 118 4.65 3.44 15.94
C LEU A 118 5.06 4.84 16.43
N SER A 119 4.12 5.76 16.50
CA SER A 119 4.28 7.06 17.15
C SER A 119 3.23 7.31 18.22
N GLY A 120 3.57 8.17 19.19
CA GLY A 120 2.71 8.53 20.31
C GLY A 120 3.32 8.11 21.66
N PRO A 121 2.52 8.06 22.73
CA PRO A 121 1.07 8.31 22.77
C PRO A 121 0.71 9.78 22.48
N HIS A 122 -0.42 10.02 21.82
CA HIS A 122 -0.98 11.34 21.52
C HIS A 122 -2.27 11.59 22.32
N PRO A 123 -2.43 12.74 23.01
CA PRO A 123 -1.44 13.80 23.21
C PRO A 123 -0.27 13.34 24.10
N GLY A 124 0.92 13.88 23.84
CA GLY A 124 2.11 13.63 24.64
C GLY A 124 3.16 14.73 24.42
N THR A 125 3.99 14.99 25.44
CA THR A 125 5.05 16.03 25.39
C THR A 125 6.29 15.60 24.63
N THR A 126 6.47 14.29 24.42
CA THR A 126 7.57 13.71 23.67
C THR A 126 7.01 12.72 22.67
N SER A 127 6.95 13.13 21.40
CA SER A 127 6.62 12.22 20.31
C SER A 127 7.90 11.53 19.87
N GLN A 128 7.94 10.21 20.06
CA GLN A 128 8.98 9.34 19.54
C GLN A 128 8.37 8.41 18.50
N ARG A 129 9.18 8.03 17.53
CA ARG A 129 8.85 7.04 16.52
C ARG A 129 9.68 5.79 16.78
N VAL A 130 9.03 4.64 16.82
CA VAL A 130 9.65 3.36 17.17
C VAL A 130 9.31 2.35 16.08
N PRO A 131 10.31 1.86 15.32
CA PRO A 131 10.12 0.72 14.43
C PRO A 131 9.77 -0.54 15.23
N GLY A 132 8.89 -1.38 14.69
CA GLY A 132 8.53 -2.62 15.34
C GLY A 132 7.33 -3.31 14.71
N GLN A 133 6.72 -4.18 15.50
CA GLN A 133 5.67 -5.10 15.07
C GLN A 133 4.47 -5.00 16.00
N LEU A 134 3.29 -4.73 15.45
CA LEU A 134 2.02 -4.90 16.14
C LEU A 134 1.41 -6.25 15.79
N THR A 135 1.08 -7.05 16.79
CA THR A 135 0.37 -8.32 16.60
C THR A 135 -1.13 -8.14 16.84
N VAL A 136 -1.95 -8.49 15.84
CA VAL A 136 -3.42 -8.50 15.91
C VAL A 136 -3.96 -9.81 15.33
N THR A 137 -5.26 -10.09 15.41
CA THR A 137 -5.86 -11.22 14.68
C THR A 137 -6.33 -10.80 13.28
N ARG A 138 -6.55 -11.78 12.38
CA ARG A 138 -7.16 -11.54 11.06
C ARG A 138 -8.50 -10.80 11.17
N GLY A 139 -9.34 -11.21 12.12
CA GLY A 139 -10.62 -10.58 12.42
C GLY A 139 -10.47 -9.13 12.87
N ASP A 140 -9.52 -8.83 13.75
CA ASP A 140 -9.26 -7.45 14.20
C ASP A 140 -8.85 -6.55 13.03
N LEU A 141 -7.99 -7.05 12.11
CA LEU A 141 -7.57 -6.29 10.94
C LEU A 141 -8.73 -6.04 9.97
N LEU A 142 -9.52 -7.07 9.65
CA LEU A 142 -10.71 -6.94 8.80
C LEU A 142 -11.70 -5.95 9.40
N ALA A 143 -12.03 -6.11 10.68
CA ALA A 143 -13.00 -5.27 11.36
C ALA A 143 -12.51 -3.83 11.49
N GLY A 144 -11.23 -3.62 11.81
CA GLY A 144 -10.62 -2.30 11.83
C GLY A 144 -10.78 -1.55 10.51
N LEU A 145 -10.51 -2.20 9.38
CA LEU A 145 -10.69 -1.61 8.05
C LEU A 145 -12.17 -1.42 7.68
N VAL A 146 -13.04 -2.38 8.03
CA VAL A 146 -14.49 -2.30 7.79
C VAL A 146 -15.14 -1.16 8.57
N HIS A 147 -14.72 -0.92 9.82
CA HIS A 147 -15.24 0.17 10.65
C HIS A 147 -14.63 1.52 10.25
N GLY A 148 -13.31 1.57 10.02
CA GLY A 148 -12.62 2.77 9.53
C GLY A 148 -13.10 3.24 8.17
N ALA A 149 -13.74 2.35 7.40
CA ALA A 149 -14.30 2.63 6.09
C ALA A 149 -15.21 3.86 5.99
N ALA A 150 -16.01 4.10 7.03
CA ALA A 150 -16.97 5.20 7.05
C ALA A 150 -16.29 6.56 7.24
N ASP A 151 -15.06 6.55 7.79
CA ASP A 151 -14.32 7.74 8.21
C ASP A 151 -12.99 7.88 7.45
N ALA A 152 -12.77 7.08 6.40
CA ALA A 152 -11.60 7.20 5.53
C ALA A 152 -11.62 8.55 4.79
N LEU A 153 -10.49 9.25 4.81
CA LEU A 153 -10.37 10.61 4.26
C LEU A 153 -10.61 10.59 2.75
N HIS A 154 -11.40 11.55 2.26
CA HIS A 154 -11.75 11.67 0.85
C HIS A 154 -10.86 12.71 0.18
N TYR A 155 -10.25 12.36 -0.94
CA TYR A 155 -9.51 13.29 -1.78
C TYR A 155 -10.33 13.70 -2.99
N ALA A 156 -9.95 14.84 -3.57
CA ALA A 156 -10.51 15.29 -4.84
C ALA A 156 -10.30 14.22 -5.91
N HIS A 157 -11.33 14.01 -6.73
CA HIS A 157 -11.28 13.04 -7.80
C HIS A 157 -10.23 13.45 -8.84
N ASP A 158 -9.32 12.51 -9.13
CA ASP A 158 -8.31 12.67 -10.16
C ASP A 158 -8.82 12.00 -11.45
N PRO A 159 -8.76 12.64 -12.63
CA PRO A 159 -9.26 12.08 -13.88
C PRO A 159 -8.63 10.72 -14.26
N GLU A 160 -7.45 10.42 -13.75
CA GLU A 160 -6.75 9.14 -13.96
C GLU A 160 -7.32 7.99 -13.12
N SER A 161 -8.09 8.30 -12.07
CA SER A 161 -8.65 7.32 -11.15
C SER A 161 -10.10 6.99 -11.48
N ARG A 162 -10.46 5.70 -11.50
CA ARG A 162 -11.87 5.27 -11.71
C ARG A 162 -12.81 5.66 -10.58
N LEU A 163 -12.30 5.70 -9.35
CA LEU A 163 -13.05 6.06 -8.14
C LEU A 163 -12.33 7.19 -7.41
N PRO A 164 -13.04 8.04 -6.65
CA PRO A 164 -12.41 9.04 -5.79
C PRO A 164 -11.39 8.38 -4.84
N PRO A 165 -10.14 8.86 -4.81
CA PRO A 165 -9.12 8.29 -3.94
C PRO A 165 -9.47 8.53 -2.47
N ARG A 166 -9.11 7.57 -1.62
CA ARG A 166 -9.35 7.62 -0.17
C ARG A 166 -8.14 7.12 0.61
N ALA A 167 -7.90 7.73 1.77
CA ALA A 167 -6.95 7.21 2.76
C ALA A 167 -7.72 6.44 3.84
N TRP A 168 -7.59 5.12 3.78
CA TRP A 168 -8.18 4.19 4.72
C TRP A 168 -7.27 3.96 5.91
N HIS A 169 -7.88 3.71 7.06
CA HIS A 169 -7.21 3.41 8.32
C HIS A 169 -7.98 2.33 9.07
N ALA A 170 -7.36 1.80 10.12
CA ALA A 170 -7.96 0.82 11.00
C ALA A 170 -7.66 1.19 12.46
N LEU A 171 -8.69 1.28 13.29
CA LEU A 171 -8.51 1.29 14.74
C LEU A 171 -8.34 -0.16 15.22
N LEU A 172 -7.17 -0.48 15.77
CA LEU A 172 -6.70 -1.81 16.13
C LEU A 172 -6.36 -1.92 17.63
N PRO A 173 -6.46 -3.15 18.20
CA PRO A 173 -6.13 -3.38 19.59
C PRO A 173 -4.61 -3.48 19.79
N GLY A 174 -4.06 -2.64 20.68
CA GLY A 174 -2.68 -2.73 21.14
C GLY A 174 -2.54 -3.32 22.54
N ASP A 175 -3.64 -3.64 23.21
CA ASP A 175 -3.66 -4.22 24.57
C ASP A 175 -4.86 -5.15 24.79
N ARG A 176 -4.95 -5.71 26.00
CA ARG A 176 -6.00 -6.65 26.41
C ARG A 176 -7.37 -5.97 26.55
N PRO A 177 -8.48 -6.72 26.47
CA PRO A 177 -9.83 -6.17 26.52
C PRO A 177 -10.09 -5.26 27.73
N GLU A 178 -9.59 -5.61 28.91
CA GLU A 178 -9.76 -4.84 30.14
C GLU A 178 -9.11 -3.45 30.09
N HIS A 179 -7.98 -3.32 29.39
CA HIS A 179 -7.27 -2.06 29.18
C HIS A 179 -7.91 -1.25 28.04
N LEU A 180 -8.32 -1.91 26.95
CA LEU A 180 -9.07 -1.27 25.86
C LEU A 180 -10.40 -0.68 26.37
N ALA A 181 -11.08 -1.37 27.29
CA ALA A 181 -12.29 -0.88 27.95
C ALA A 181 -12.05 0.34 28.87
N GLN A 182 -10.79 0.73 29.10
CA GLN A 182 -10.41 1.96 29.79
C GLN A 182 -9.90 3.03 28.81
N GLY A 183 -9.84 2.72 27.51
CA GLY A 183 -9.27 3.59 26.48
C GLY A 183 -7.74 3.51 26.41
N GLU A 184 -7.12 2.51 27.02
CA GLU A 184 -5.67 2.30 26.94
C GLU A 184 -5.30 1.39 25.77
N GLY A 185 -4.14 1.64 25.13
CA GLY A 185 -3.61 0.74 24.10
C GLY A 185 -4.32 0.80 22.75
N LEU A 186 -5.07 1.87 22.44
CA LEU A 186 -5.69 2.08 21.13
C LEU A 186 -4.62 2.47 20.10
N VAL A 187 -4.64 1.80 18.93
CA VAL A 187 -3.72 2.07 17.83
C VAL A 187 -4.50 2.40 16.55
N LEU A 188 -4.34 3.60 16.01
CA LEU A 188 -4.77 3.91 14.65
C LEU A 188 -3.69 3.50 13.66
N ALA A 189 -3.97 2.51 12.84
CA ALA A 189 -3.07 1.96 11.85
C ALA A 189 -3.42 2.46 10.44
N TYR A 190 -2.38 2.87 9.70
CA TYR A 190 -2.51 3.43 8.36
C TYR A 190 -1.59 2.63 7.41
N PRO A 191 -2.15 1.86 6.47
CA PRO A 191 -1.37 1.27 5.39
C PRO A 191 -0.60 2.35 4.62
N ALA A 192 0.74 2.27 4.67
CA ALA A 192 1.65 3.31 4.21
C ALA A 192 1.84 3.27 2.70
N VAL A 193 1.54 4.35 2.00
CA VAL A 193 1.78 4.44 0.55
C VAL A 193 3.26 4.77 0.30
N PRO A 194 3.94 4.14 -0.67
CA PRO A 194 5.29 4.54 -1.07
C PRO A 194 5.35 6.01 -1.49
N LEU A 195 6.42 6.72 -1.12
CA LEU A 195 6.59 8.14 -1.46
C LEU A 195 6.49 8.43 -2.96
N ASP A 196 7.02 7.54 -3.79
CA ASP A 196 6.96 7.62 -5.25
C ASP A 196 5.54 7.49 -5.82
N MET A 197 4.61 6.92 -5.03
CA MET A 197 3.19 6.83 -5.36
C MET A 197 2.35 7.96 -4.73
N GLN A 198 2.93 8.75 -3.81
CA GLN A 198 2.27 9.90 -3.17
C GLN A 198 2.46 11.18 -4.00
N THR A 199 1.86 11.25 -5.19
CA THR A 199 2.01 12.43 -6.07
C THR A 199 1.04 13.56 -5.68
N ARG A 200 -0.25 13.27 -5.61
CA ARG A 200 -1.32 14.25 -5.33
C ARG A 200 -1.99 14.04 -3.97
N HIS A 201 -1.90 12.84 -3.43
CA HIS A 201 -2.56 12.41 -2.21
C HIS A 201 -1.88 11.18 -1.59
N ALA A 202 -2.20 10.88 -0.33
CA ALA A 202 -1.79 9.66 0.36
C ALA A 202 -2.86 8.54 0.30
N GLY A 203 -3.72 8.54 -0.74
CA GLY A 203 -4.73 7.51 -0.93
C GLY A 203 -4.13 6.10 -1.10
N ASN A 204 -4.64 5.14 -0.33
CA ASN A 204 -4.05 3.79 -0.18
C ASN A 204 -4.99 2.66 -0.62
N GLY A 205 -6.02 2.97 -1.43
CA GLY A 205 -7.04 2.01 -1.89
C GLY A 205 -6.47 0.69 -2.47
N PRO A 206 -5.56 0.73 -3.45
CA PRO A 206 -4.97 -0.49 -4.02
C PRO A 206 -4.25 -1.36 -2.98
N LEU A 207 -3.50 -0.73 -2.06
CA LEU A 207 -2.81 -1.44 -0.97
C LEU A 207 -3.82 -2.10 -0.02
N VAL A 208 -4.88 -1.38 0.36
CA VAL A 208 -5.94 -1.90 1.24
C VAL A 208 -6.69 -3.05 0.56
N ALA A 209 -6.93 -3.00 -0.74
CA ALA A 209 -7.54 -4.09 -1.50
C ALA A 209 -6.66 -5.35 -1.47
N THR A 210 -5.34 -5.20 -1.66
CA THR A 210 -4.38 -6.31 -1.52
C THR A 210 -4.37 -6.89 -0.12
N LEU A 211 -4.31 -6.04 0.91
CA LEU A 211 -4.34 -6.49 2.31
C LEU A 211 -5.61 -7.25 2.66
N LEU A 212 -6.77 -6.73 2.27
CA LEU A 212 -8.06 -7.41 2.49
C LEU A 212 -8.10 -8.75 1.74
N HIS A 213 -7.66 -8.78 0.48
CA HIS A 213 -7.60 -10.00 -0.32
C HIS A 213 -6.76 -11.08 0.39
N GLU A 214 -5.56 -10.76 0.86
CA GLU A 214 -4.67 -11.75 1.47
C GLU A 214 -5.18 -12.27 2.81
N VAL A 215 -5.79 -11.40 3.62
CA VAL A 215 -6.41 -11.81 4.89
C VAL A 215 -7.61 -12.73 4.63
N LEU A 216 -8.45 -12.38 3.64
CA LEU A 216 -9.60 -13.18 3.24
C LEU A 216 -9.18 -14.53 2.62
N GLU A 217 -8.14 -14.53 1.82
CA GLU A 217 -7.57 -15.74 1.22
C GLU A 217 -6.98 -16.66 2.31
N ALA A 218 -6.27 -16.09 3.29
CA ALA A 218 -5.75 -16.85 4.43
C ALA A 218 -6.88 -17.44 5.28
N LEU A 219 -7.96 -16.68 5.52
CA LEU A 219 -9.17 -17.17 6.21
C LEU A 219 -9.82 -18.33 5.46
N GLN A 220 -9.99 -18.17 4.14
CA GLN A 220 -10.53 -19.22 3.28
C GLN A 220 -9.65 -20.48 3.30
N HIS A 221 -8.33 -20.31 3.17
CA HIS A 221 -7.38 -21.41 3.19
C HIS A 221 -7.45 -22.18 4.51
N SER A 222 -7.39 -21.48 5.65
CA SER A 222 -7.54 -22.10 6.97
C SER A 222 -8.89 -22.80 7.14
N ALA A 223 -9.98 -22.21 6.64
CA ALA A 223 -11.31 -22.84 6.70
C ALA A 223 -11.38 -24.14 5.90
N ARG A 224 -10.75 -24.19 4.72
CA ARG A 224 -10.66 -25.41 3.88
C ARG A 224 -9.76 -26.48 4.52
N ALA A 225 -8.60 -26.09 5.03
CA ALA A 225 -7.59 -27.02 5.51
C ALA A 225 -7.91 -27.60 6.90
N HIS A 226 -8.54 -26.82 7.79
CA HIS A 226 -8.67 -27.16 9.21
C HIS A 226 -10.12 -27.22 9.71
N GLY A 227 -11.11 -27.32 8.82
CA GLY A 227 -12.51 -27.52 9.21
C GLY A 227 -13.23 -26.29 9.74
N GLY A 228 -13.03 -25.13 9.08
CA GLY A 228 -13.75 -23.89 9.40
C GLY A 228 -15.15 -23.81 8.77
N PRO A 229 -15.88 -22.70 9.00
CA PRO A 229 -17.20 -22.47 8.43
C PRO A 229 -17.22 -22.63 6.91
N ARG A 230 -18.21 -23.39 6.39
CA ARG A 230 -18.39 -23.61 4.95
C ARG A 230 -18.47 -22.30 4.15
N ALA A 231 -19.15 -21.30 4.69
CA ALA A 231 -19.27 -19.98 4.06
C ALA A 231 -17.92 -19.28 3.83
N LEU A 232 -16.91 -19.51 4.70
CA LEU A 232 -15.55 -18.99 4.48
C LEU A 232 -14.78 -19.84 3.47
N ALA A 233 -14.93 -21.17 3.55
CA ALA A 233 -14.27 -22.10 2.63
C ALA A 233 -14.73 -21.93 1.17
N GLU A 234 -15.99 -21.55 0.95
CA GLU A 234 -16.60 -21.37 -0.37
C GLU A 234 -16.65 -19.89 -0.83
N LEU A 235 -15.99 -18.98 -0.11
CA LEU A 235 -15.99 -17.55 -0.44
C LEU A 235 -15.43 -17.28 -1.85
N GLU A 236 -16.19 -16.68 -2.75
CA GLU A 236 -15.67 -16.28 -4.06
C GLU A 236 -14.80 -15.03 -3.92
N LEU A 237 -13.48 -15.19 -4.06
CA LEU A 237 -12.52 -14.10 -3.93
C LEU A 237 -12.16 -13.54 -5.31
N PRO A 238 -12.45 -12.25 -5.58
CA PRO A 238 -11.88 -11.52 -6.71
C PRO A 238 -10.40 -11.22 -6.42
N VAL A 239 -9.69 -10.71 -7.43
CA VAL A 239 -8.29 -10.25 -7.27
C VAL A 239 -8.22 -8.72 -7.20
N PRO A 240 -7.28 -8.14 -6.44
CA PRO A 240 -7.10 -6.68 -6.36
C PRO A 240 -6.55 -6.07 -7.66
N SER A 241 -5.81 -6.84 -8.44
CA SER A 241 -5.35 -6.45 -9.78
C SER A 241 -5.38 -7.67 -10.69
N ARG A 242 -6.25 -7.63 -11.71
CA ARG A 242 -6.33 -8.72 -12.68
C ARG A 242 -5.07 -8.80 -13.53
N MET A 243 -4.46 -7.66 -13.85
CA MET A 243 -3.20 -7.60 -14.58
C MET A 243 -2.09 -8.37 -13.85
N LEU A 244 -1.93 -8.16 -12.54
CA LEU A 244 -0.94 -8.89 -11.75
C LEU A 244 -1.25 -10.38 -11.65
N ALA A 245 -2.52 -10.75 -11.48
CA ALA A 245 -2.93 -12.16 -11.47
C ALA A 245 -2.64 -12.86 -12.80
N ILE A 246 -2.85 -12.18 -13.93
CA ILE A 246 -2.48 -12.69 -15.26
C ILE A 246 -0.97 -12.84 -15.39
N ALA A 247 -0.19 -11.82 -15.02
CA ALA A 247 1.27 -11.88 -15.07
C ALA A 247 1.85 -13.02 -14.20
N GLU A 248 1.25 -13.27 -13.03
CA GLU A 248 1.63 -14.40 -12.17
C GLU A 248 1.32 -15.74 -12.84
N LEU A 249 0.14 -15.89 -13.45
CA LEU A 249 -0.21 -17.10 -14.22
C LEU A 249 0.72 -17.30 -15.42
N GLU A 250 1.04 -16.23 -16.16
CA GLU A 250 1.97 -16.28 -17.28
C GLU A 250 3.39 -16.67 -16.84
N SER A 251 3.84 -16.16 -15.69
CA SER A 251 5.13 -16.56 -15.10
C SER A 251 5.18 -18.04 -14.71
N ARG A 252 4.02 -18.65 -14.42
CA ARG A 252 3.84 -20.08 -14.16
C ARG A 252 3.65 -20.92 -15.44
N GLY A 253 3.75 -20.30 -16.61
CA GLY A 253 3.65 -20.97 -17.92
C GLY A 253 2.23 -21.10 -18.46
N TYR A 254 1.25 -20.38 -17.91
CA TYR A 254 -0.10 -20.33 -18.47
C TYR A 254 -0.20 -19.31 -19.61
N GLU A 255 -1.07 -19.59 -20.58
CA GLU A 255 -1.56 -18.63 -21.55
C GLU A 255 -2.97 -18.22 -21.16
N VAL A 256 -3.19 -16.91 -20.97
CA VAL A 256 -4.50 -16.38 -20.60
C VAL A 256 -5.24 -15.92 -21.85
N LYS A 257 -6.45 -16.45 -22.07
CA LYS A 257 -7.39 -16.01 -23.12
C LYS A 257 -8.70 -15.60 -22.47
N GLY A 258 -8.96 -14.30 -22.41
CA GLY A 258 -10.13 -13.77 -21.70
C GLY A 258 -10.10 -14.12 -20.22
N ASP A 259 -11.05 -14.93 -19.77
CA ASP A 259 -11.20 -15.39 -18.38
C ASP A 259 -10.59 -16.77 -18.11
N VAL A 260 -9.92 -17.39 -19.09
CA VAL A 260 -9.42 -18.75 -18.96
C VAL A 260 -7.91 -18.78 -19.16
N ALA A 261 -7.20 -19.34 -18.17
CA ALA A 261 -5.78 -19.65 -18.23
C ALA A 261 -5.58 -21.13 -18.60
N ILE A 262 -4.76 -21.38 -19.62
CA ILE A 262 -4.47 -22.72 -20.15
C ILE A 262 -2.96 -22.94 -20.10
N LEU A 263 -2.49 -23.99 -19.46
CA LEU A 263 -1.06 -24.30 -19.36
C LEU A 263 -0.43 -24.49 -20.76
N ARG A 264 0.61 -23.71 -21.11
CA ARG A 264 1.33 -23.84 -22.39
C ARG A 264 2.12 -25.15 -22.40
N ARG A 265 1.70 -26.11 -23.23
CA ARG A 265 2.45 -27.34 -23.52
C ARG A 265 3.57 -27.05 -24.53
N ASN A 266 4.65 -26.38 -24.12
CA ASN A 266 5.82 -26.16 -24.97
C ASN A 266 7.07 -26.87 -24.44
N HIS A 267 7.12 -28.19 -24.61
CA HIS A 267 8.38 -28.92 -24.79
C HIS A 267 8.40 -29.53 -26.19
N PRO A 268 9.13 -28.94 -27.17
CA PRO A 268 9.35 -29.57 -28.45
C PRO A 268 10.47 -30.60 -28.29
N GLY A 269 10.10 -31.84 -27.98
CA GLY A 269 11.06 -32.95 -28.01
C GLY A 269 10.69 -34.11 -27.09
N LEU A 270 10.28 -35.22 -27.71
CA LEU A 270 10.26 -36.59 -27.16
C LEU A 270 9.47 -36.79 -25.85
N VAL A 271 8.17 -37.08 -25.96
CA VAL A 271 7.50 -38.33 -25.48
C VAL A 271 5.97 -38.08 -25.49
N ASN A 272 5.37 -38.31 -26.65
CA ASN A 272 3.92 -38.24 -26.91
C ASN A 272 3.18 -39.56 -26.55
N ARG A 273 3.51 -40.24 -25.44
CA ARG A 273 2.81 -41.52 -25.09
C ARG A 273 2.46 -41.77 -23.62
N ILE A 274 2.51 -40.76 -22.75
CA ILE A 274 1.93 -40.83 -21.39
C ILE A 274 0.83 -39.75 -21.21
N ALA A 275 0.43 -39.09 -22.32
CA ALA A 275 -0.33 -37.85 -22.32
C ALA A 275 -1.87 -38.01 -22.37
N GLU A 276 -2.43 -39.11 -21.82
CA GLU A 276 -3.89 -39.36 -21.81
C GLU A 276 -4.54 -39.34 -20.41
N TRP A 277 -3.82 -38.99 -19.33
CA TRP A 277 -4.38 -39.11 -17.96
C TRP A 277 -4.52 -37.86 -17.10
N LEU A 278 -4.36 -36.63 -17.61
CA LEU A 278 -4.80 -35.44 -16.87
C LEU A 278 -5.32 -34.35 -17.82
N ASN A 279 -6.58 -33.95 -17.59
CA ASN A 279 -7.19 -32.75 -18.18
C ASN A 279 -6.19 -31.57 -18.13
N PRO A 280 -6.01 -30.79 -19.21
CA PRO A 280 -5.30 -29.52 -19.08
C PRO A 280 -6.06 -28.70 -18.04
N GLU A 281 -5.40 -28.40 -16.92
CA GLU A 281 -5.97 -27.69 -15.78
C GLU A 281 -6.37 -26.29 -16.26
N LYS A 282 -7.64 -26.13 -16.64
CA LYS A 282 -8.22 -24.85 -17.04
C LYS A 282 -8.51 -24.09 -15.76
N LEU A 283 -7.77 -23.01 -15.54
CA LEU A 283 -7.99 -22.12 -14.41
C LEU A 283 -8.80 -20.92 -14.88
N THR A 284 -9.84 -20.56 -14.12
CA THR A 284 -10.58 -19.32 -14.38
C THR A 284 -9.82 -18.18 -13.71
N VAL A 285 -9.52 -17.11 -14.46
CA VAL A 285 -8.87 -15.92 -13.91
C VAL A 285 -9.93 -15.11 -13.15
N PRO A 286 -9.79 -14.89 -11.84
CA PRO A 286 -10.78 -14.14 -11.07
C PRO A 286 -10.95 -12.72 -11.61
N ARG A 287 -12.15 -12.16 -11.43
CA ARG A 287 -12.43 -10.77 -11.79
C ARG A 287 -11.68 -9.80 -10.88
N GLU A 288 -11.42 -8.61 -11.39
CA GLU A 288 -10.87 -7.52 -10.58
C GLU A 288 -11.95 -6.93 -9.66
N ALA A 289 -11.57 -6.58 -8.44
CA ALA A 289 -12.43 -5.84 -7.50
C ALA A 289 -11.67 -4.71 -6.82
N GLY A 290 -12.37 -3.60 -6.56
CA GLY A 290 -11.83 -2.48 -5.80
C GLY A 290 -12.01 -2.63 -4.29
N THR A 291 -11.40 -1.74 -3.52
CA THR A 291 -11.47 -1.71 -2.04
C THR A 291 -12.90 -1.79 -1.48
N PRO A 292 -13.92 -1.08 -2.01
CA PRO A 292 -15.28 -1.14 -1.45
C PRO A 292 -15.86 -2.55 -1.43
N GLU A 293 -15.61 -3.33 -2.48
CA GLU A 293 -16.14 -4.69 -2.61
C GLU A 293 -15.41 -5.67 -1.69
N PHE A 294 -14.09 -5.51 -1.53
CA PHE A 294 -13.33 -6.28 -0.54
C PHE A 294 -13.78 -5.98 0.89
N LEU A 295 -14.23 -4.76 1.19
CA LEU A 295 -14.82 -4.43 2.49
C LEU A 295 -16.18 -5.10 2.69
N ASP A 296 -16.98 -5.26 1.64
CA ASP A 296 -18.22 -6.05 1.71
C ASP A 296 -17.94 -7.54 1.93
N LEU A 297 -16.92 -8.08 1.27
CA LEU A 297 -16.43 -9.44 1.52
C LEU A 297 -15.93 -9.60 2.97
N ALA A 298 -15.19 -8.62 3.48
CA ALA A 298 -14.72 -8.59 4.86
C ALA A 298 -15.87 -8.58 5.87
N ARG A 299 -16.91 -7.77 5.65
CA ARG A 299 -18.14 -7.80 6.48
C ARG A 299 -18.76 -9.20 6.53
N ARG A 300 -18.98 -9.80 5.35
CA ARG A 300 -19.54 -11.16 5.25
C ARG A 300 -18.67 -12.20 5.94
N ALA A 301 -17.35 -12.08 5.83
CA ALA A 301 -16.42 -12.99 6.49
C ALA A 301 -16.47 -12.86 8.02
N LEU A 302 -16.58 -11.63 8.54
CA LEU A 302 -16.72 -11.36 9.98
C LEU A 302 -18.03 -11.91 10.54
N ASP A 303 -19.14 -11.83 9.79
CA ASP A 303 -20.45 -12.35 10.23
C ASP A 303 -20.46 -13.86 10.47
N VAL A 304 -19.58 -14.61 9.80
CA VAL A 304 -19.46 -16.07 9.92
C VAL A 304 -18.19 -16.50 10.66
N LEU A 305 -17.37 -15.56 11.12
CA LEU A 305 -16.13 -15.85 11.82
C LEU A 305 -16.43 -16.42 13.22
N PRO A 306 -15.94 -17.62 13.58
CA PRO A 306 -16.26 -18.23 14.87
C PRO A 306 -15.80 -17.37 16.05
N GLY A 307 -16.70 -17.14 17.00
CA GLY A 307 -16.41 -16.34 18.21
C GLY A 307 -16.34 -14.84 17.97
N TRP A 308 -16.75 -14.35 16.79
CA TRP A 308 -16.79 -12.92 16.47
C TRP A 308 -18.16 -12.29 16.82
N PRO A 309 -18.20 -11.03 17.32
CA PRO A 309 -17.06 -10.20 17.72
C PRO A 309 -16.43 -10.69 19.02
N SER A 310 -15.09 -10.67 19.03
CA SER A 310 -14.29 -11.01 20.22
C SER A 310 -14.56 -10.01 21.36
N GLU A 311 -14.16 -10.36 22.59
CA GLU A 311 -14.21 -9.40 23.71
C GLU A 311 -13.30 -8.19 23.45
N THR A 312 -12.12 -8.43 22.88
CA THR A 312 -11.18 -7.40 22.43
C THR A 312 -11.85 -6.41 21.48
N GLU A 313 -12.54 -6.91 20.45
CA GLU A 313 -13.22 -6.08 19.46
C GLU A 313 -14.38 -5.30 20.11
N ARG A 314 -15.20 -5.95 20.95
CA ARG A 314 -16.29 -5.27 21.65
C ARG A 314 -15.78 -4.15 22.54
N ALA A 315 -14.70 -4.39 23.28
CA ALA A 315 -14.06 -3.39 24.12
C ALA A 315 -13.52 -2.22 23.26
N LEU A 316 -12.82 -2.52 22.17
CA LEU A 316 -12.28 -1.52 21.25
C LEU A 316 -13.37 -0.65 20.60
N ARG A 317 -14.40 -1.26 20.01
CA ARG A 317 -15.49 -0.53 19.34
C ARG A 317 -16.35 0.27 20.30
N SER A 318 -16.42 -0.10 21.58
CA SER A 318 -17.08 0.73 22.61
C SER A 318 -16.42 2.12 22.79
N ARG A 319 -15.16 2.28 22.35
CA ARG A 319 -14.40 3.53 22.44
C ARG A 319 -14.63 4.46 21.26
N GLU A 320 -15.17 3.97 20.15
CA GLU A 320 -15.34 4.76 18.94
C GLU A 320 -16.80 5.15 18.75
N ARG A 321 -17.04 6.42 18.42
CA ARG A 321 -18.37 6.93 18.10
C ARG A 321 -18.31 7.69 16.77
N ALA A 322 -19.23 7.34 15.88
CA ALA A 322 -19.48 8.06 14.65
C ALA A 322 -19.66 9.56 14.93
N GLY A 323 -19.00 10.41 14.14
CA GLY A 323 -19.27 11.84 14.17
C GLY A 323 -20.70 12.12 13.66
N PRO A 324 -21.43 13.07 14.27
CA PRO A 324 -22.76 13.46 13.79
C PRO A 324 -22.72 13.91 12.34
N ALA A 325 -23.79 13.60 11.61
CA ALA A 325 -24.04 14.24 10.32
C ALA A 325 -24.30 15.72 10.56
N THR A 326 -23.52 16.56 9.91
CA THR A 326 -23.73 18.00 9.93
C THR A 326 -24.77 18.33 8.86
N VAL A 327 -25.94 18.83 9.29
CA VAL A 327 -26.76 19.65 8.38
C VAL A 327 -25.93 20.89 8.07
N PRO A 328 -25.82 21.35 6.80
CA PRO A 328 -25.03 22.52 6.48
C PRO A 328 -25.68 23.75 7.13
N SER A 329 -25.28 24.07 8.36
CA SER A 329 -25.51 25.36 8.97
C SER A 329 -24.32 26.25 8.61
N PRO A 330 -24.53 27.38 7.93
CA PRO A 330 -23.47 28.35 7.74
C PRO A 330 -23.16 28.97 9.10
N THR A 331 -22.16 28.43 9.81
CA THR A 331 -21.66 29.08 11.02
C THR A 331 -20.95 30.36 10.59
N PRO A 332 -21.37 31.55 11.07
CA PRO A 332 -20.64 32.77 10.76
C PRO A 332 -19.25 32.69 11.39
N LEU A 333 -18.22 32.82 10.56
CA LEU A 333 -16.84 33.04 10.99
C LEU A 333 -16.82 34.28 11.88
N ALA A 334 -16.58 34.10 13.18
CA ALA A 334 -16.23 35.21 14.04
C ALA A 334 -14.88 35.78 13.56
N PRO A 335 -14.74 37.10 13.37
CA PRO A 335 -13.49 37.69 12.93
C PRO A 335 -12.41 37.51 14.01
N SER A 336 -11.38 36.73 13.69
CA SER A 336 -10.16 36.66 14.48
C SER A 336 -9.43 37.99 14.47
N ALA A 337 -8.96 38.42 15.64
CA ALA A 337 -8.15 39.62 15.79
C ALA A 337 -6.84 39.52 14.98
N PRO A 338 -6.33 40.63 14.42
CA PRO A 338 -5.12 40.62 13.61
C PRO A 338 -3.89 40.23 14.45
N ARG A 339 -3.21 39.16 14.04
CA ARG A 339 -1.90 38.75 14.58
C ARG A 339 -0.78 39.58 13.95
N PRO A 340 0.31 39.87 14.69
CA PRO A 340 1.48 40.53 14.14
C PRO A 340 2.19 39.67 13.08
N PRO A 341 2.90 40.29 12.11
CA PRO A 341 3.55 39.57 11.03
C PRO A 341 4.70 38.69 11.54
N PRO A 342 4.91 37.50 10.95
CA PRO A 342 6.00 36.61 11.33
C PRO A 342 7.35 37.21 10.91
N ALA A 343 8.38 36.97 11.75
CA ALA A 343 9.76 37.34 11.45
C ALA A 343 10.32 36.49 10.29
N PRO A 344 11.23 37.04 9.45
CA PRO A 344 11.83 36.30 8.35
C PRO A 344 12.72 35.15 8.87
N LEU A 345 12.44 33.95 8.37
CA LEU A 345 13.21 32.74 8.67
C LEU A 345 14.57 32.78 7.94
N PRO A 346 15.66 32.31 8.57
CA PRO A 346 16.99 32.22 7.95
C PRO A 346 17.01 31.20 6.79
N PRO A 347 17.97 31.31 5.85
CA PRO A 347 18.07 30.40 4.72
C PRO A 347 18.31 28.95 5.18
N ARG A 348 17.47 28.06 4.65
CA ARG A 348 17.39 26.63 4.94
C ARG A 348 18.64 25.89 4.46
N ALA A 349 19.24 25.06 5.33
CA ALA A 349 20.17 24.03 4.88
C ALA A 349 19.40 22.95 4.10
N PRO A 350 19.94 22.38 3.01
CA PRO A 350 19.25 21.35 2.25
C PRO A 350 18.93 20.14 3.15
N PRO A 351 17.73 19.54 3.01
CA PRO A 351 17.37 18.35 3.78
C PRO A 351 18.38 17.24 3.51
N ALA A 352 18.81 16.56 4.57
CA ALA A 352 19.64 15.37 4.43
C ALA A 352 18.86 14.33 3.59
N PRO A 353 19.53 13.63 2.65
CA PRO A 353 18.86 12.62 1.84
C PRO A 353 18.27 11.53 2.75
N ALA A 354 17.01 11.15 2.48
CA ALA A 354 16.34 10.05 3.16
C ALA A 354 17.14 8.77 2.92
N ARG A 355 17.73 8.21 3.98
CA ARG A 355 18.37 6.90 3.90
C ARG A 355 17.26 5.84 3.75
N PRO A 356 17.41 4.87 2.84
CA PRO A 356 16.63 3.63 2.90
C PRO A 356 16.76 3.05 4.30
N SER A 357 15.67 2.56 4.86
CA SER A 357 15.63 2.10 6.24
C SER A 357 16.25 0.71 6.35
N ASP A 358 17.52 0.64 6.76
CA ASP A 358 18.32 -0.60 6.91
C ASP A 358 17.57 -1.70 7.69
N TRP A 359 16.69 -1.35 8.64
CA TRP A 359 15.93 -2.32 9.44
C TRP A 359 14.93 -3.18 8.63
N MET A 360 14.32 -2.62 7.57
CA MET A 360 13.40 -3.38 6.73
C MET A 360 14.18 -4.39 5.90
N GLN A 361 15.40 -4.04 5.50
CA GLN A 361 16.30 -4.96 4.82
C GLN A 361 16.76 -6.07 5.77
N ASP A 362 17.16 -5.74 7.01
CA ASP A 362 17.51 -6.71 8.05
C ASP A 362 16.40 -7.75 8.28
N PHE A 363 15.14 -7.29 8.30
CA PHE A 363 13.97 -8.17 8.41
C PHE A 363 13.83 -9.08 7.18
N LEU A 364 13.86 -8.52 5.97
CA LEU A 364 13.73 -9.31 4.74
C LEU A 364 14.84 -10.36 4.64
N ASP A 365 16.06 -10.02 5.06
CA ASP A 365 17.19 -10.92 5.07
C ASP A 365 17.06 -12.03 6.13
N ALA A 366 16.41 -11.74 7.28
CA ALA A 366 16.09 -12.75 8.29
C ALA A 366 15.10 -13.81 7.78
N HIS A 367 14.10 -13.40 6.98
CA HIS A 367 13.08 -14.29 6.40
C HIS A 367 13.50 -14.96 5.08
N ALA A 368 14.57 -14.49 4.44
CA ALA A 368 15.12 -15.10 3.22
C ALA A 368 16.08 -16.28 3.48
N ARG A 369 16.32 -16.66 4.75
CA ARG A 369 17.27 -17.74 5.10
C ARG A 369 16.76 -19.12 4.63
N PRO A 370 17.56 -19.92 3.89
CA PRO A 370 17.15 -21.24 3.43
C PRO A 370 16.90 -22.20 4.62
N GLY A 371 15.68 -22.74 4.71
CA GLY A 371 15.31 -23.76 5.71
C GLY A 371 14.18 -23.40 6.68
N GLY A 372 13.64 -22.17 6.63
CA GLY A 372 12.42 -21.78 7.35
C GLY A 372 11.15 -21.97 6.52
N THR A 373 10.00 -22.18 7.17
CA THR A 373 8.68 -22.15 6.53
C THR A 373 8.45 -20.76 5.91
N GLN A 374 8.15 -20.70 4.61
CA GLN A 374 8.01 -19.42 3.89
C GLN A 374 6.75 -18.68 4.36
N ALA A 375 6.92 -17.64 5.17
CA ALA A 375 5.83 -16.74 5.55
C ALA A 375 5.30 -15.97 4.34
N ARG A 376 3.99 -15.69 4.31
CA ARG A 376 3.38 -14.85 3.27
C ARG A 376 3.47 -13.39 3.70
N ILE A 377 4.13 -12.58 2.88
CA ILE A 377 4.50 -11.20 3.19
C ILE A 377 3.88 -10.23 2.17
N THR A 378 3.14 -9.24 2.66
CA THR A 378 2.55 -8.15 1.88
C THR A 378 3.33 -6.87 2.09
N ARG A 379 3.85 -6.29 1.01
CA ARG A 379 4.61 -5.04 1.06
C ARG A 379 3.75 -3.85 0.70
N SER A 380 3.81 -2.84 1.54
CA SER A 380 3.31 -1.50 1.21
C SER A 380 4.34 -0.73 0.38
N ARG A 381 5.64 -1.00 0.60
CA ARG A 381 6.78 -0.37 -0.08
C ARG A 381 7.31 -1.26 -1.20
N ALA A 382 7.23 -0.79 -2.44
CA ALA A 382 7.91 -1.45 -3.55
C ALA A 382 9.41 -1.54 -3.22
N ALA A 383 9.96 -2.76 -3.22
CA ALA A 383 11.40 -2.90 -3.18
C ALA A 383 11.94 -2.28 -4.48
N VAL A 384 12.83 -1.29 -4.34
CA VAL A 384 13.78 -0.97 -5.40
C VAL A 384 14.50 -2.29 -5.69
N ALA A 385 14.25 -2.87 -6.86
CA ALA A 385 15.00 -4.03 -7.30
C ALA A 385 16.49 -3.69 -7.16
N PRO A 386 17.33 -4.55 -6.55
CA PRO A 386 18.76 -4.33 -6.60
C PRO A 386 19.15 -4.19 -8.08
N PRO A 387 20.03 -3.24 -8.43
CA PRO A 387 20.56 -3.20 -9.79
C PRO A 387 21.11 -4.59 -10.08
N ARG A 388 20.64 -5.20 -11.18
CA ARG A 388 21.18 -6.48 -11.66
C ARG A 388 22.70 -6.39 -11.56
N PRO A 389 23.39 -7.33 -10.89
CA PRO A 389 24.83 -7.38 -10.98
C PRO A 389 25.18 -7.43 -12.46
N ALA A 390 25.98 -6.45 -12.90
CA ALA A 390 26.44 -6.39 -14.26
C ALA A 390 27.03 -7.76 -14.61
N PRO A 391 26.72 -8.32 -15.80
CA PRO A 391 27.36 -9.55 -16.23
C PRO A 391 28.89 -9.33 -16.18
N PRO A 392 29.67 -10.35 -15.78
CA PRO A 392 31.12 -10.22 -15.70
C PRO A 392 31.66 -9.77 -17.06
N PRO A 393 32.72 -8.94 -17.08
CA PRO A 393 33.26 -8.38 -18.31
C PRO A 393 33.68 -9.52 -19.24
N GLN A 394 32.89 -9.74 -20.30
CA GLN A 394 33.30 -10.60 -21.40
C GLN A 394 34.48 -9.93 -22.08
N ARG A 395 35.57 -10.69 -22.22
CA ARG A 395 36.72 -10.30 -23.05
C ARG A 395 36.21 -9.93 -24.45
N PRO A 396 36.76 -8.88 -25.08
CA PRO A 396 36.24 -8.39 -26.34
C PRO A 396 36.50 -9.42 -27.44
N SER A 397 35.43 -10.05 -27.91
CA SER A 397 35.42 -10.65 -29.24
C SER A 397 34.89 -9.59 -30.22
N PRO A 398 35.63 -9.32 -31.31
CA PRO A 398 35.29 -8.28 -32.26
C PRO A 398 34.23 -8.83 -33.21
N ASP A 399 33.01 -8.31 -33.14
CA ASP A 399 32.00 -8.26 -34.20
C ASP A 399 30.60 -8.36 -33.59
N THR A 400 30.03 -7.20 -33.24
CA THR A 400 28.58 -6.96 -33.28
C THR A 400 28.34 -5.48 -32.98
N SER A 401 28.77 -4.61 -33.89
CA SER A 401 28.11 -3.32 -34.03
C SER A 401 26.70 -3.59 -34.54
N ALA A 402 25.72 -3.18 -33.74
CA ALA A 402 24.31 -3.29 -34.07
C ALA A 402 24.01 -2.61 -35.42
N GLU A 403 23.31 -3.33 -36.30
CA GLU A 403 23.05 -2.96 -37.70
C GLU A 403 22.32 -1.62 -37.90
N TRP A 404 21.78 -0.99 -36.86
CA TRP A 404 21.05 0.28 -36.94
C TRP A 404 21.94 1.53 -36.91
N MET A 405 23.23 1.41 -36.56
CA MET A 405 24.17 2.54 -36.50
C MET A 405 24.90 2.84 -37.82
N LYS A 406 24.55 2.17 -38.92
CA LYS A 406 25.16 2.39 -40.25
C LYS A 406 24.62 3.62 -40.99
N ASP A 407 23.47 4.15 -40.60
CA ASP A 407 22.81 5.27 -41.32
C ASP A 407 23.32 6.66 -40.95
N PHE A 408 24.21 6.77 -39.96
CA PHE A 408 24.69 8.05 -39.43
C PHE A 408 26.21 8.24 -39.51
N ALA A 409 26.94 7.37 -40.22
CA ALA A 409 28.38 7.53 -40.40
C ALA A 409 28.68 8.42 -41.64
N PRO A 410 29.45 9.51 -41.50
CA PRO A 410 29.93 10.28 -42.65
C PRO A 410 30.95 9.44 -43.46
N GLU A 411 30.76 9.38 -44.78
CA GLU A 411 31.63 8.59 -45.68
C GLU A 411 33.11 9.03 -45.60
N PRO A 412 34.05 8.11 -45.31
CA PRO A 412 35.47 8.40 -45.48
C PRO A 412 35.93 8.18 -46.95
N ALA A 413 36.82 9.07 -47.38
CA ALA A 413 37.35 9.20 -48.73
C ALA A 413 38.01 7.92 -49.29
N LYS A 414 37.72 7.63 -50.56
CA LYS A 414 38.29 6.52 -51.35
C LYS A 414 39.74 6.80 -51.78
N PRO A 415 40.68 5.86 -51.59
CA PRO A 415 41.92 5.83 -52.37
C PRO A 415 41.73 5.14 -53.74
N SER A 416 42.61 5.51 -54.66
CA SER A 416 42.51 5.38 -56.11
C SER A 416 42.85 4.01 -56.73
N LYS A 417 42.04 3.63 -57.74
CA LYS A 417 42.33 2.99 -59.04
C LYS A 417 43.23 1.73 -59.12
N LYS A 418 42.65 0.64 -59.65
CA LYS A 418 43.16 -0.16 -60.78
C LYS A 418 41.99 -0.90 -61.48
N ALA A 419 42.23 -1.39 -62.69
CA ALA A 419 41.35 -1.30 -63.86
C ALA A 419 40.36 -2.47 -64.12
N LYS A 420 39.35 -2.13 -64.93
CA LYS A 420 38.28 -2.85 -65.69
C LYS A 420 38.70 -4.15 -66.44
N PRO A 421 37.79 -4.95 -67.09
CA PRO A 421 36.40 -4.62 -67.53
C PRO A 421 35.27 -5.69 -67.43
N ALA A 422 34.03 -5.17 -67.59
CA ALA A 422 32.79 -5.73 -68.22
C ALA A 422 32.06 -6.90 -67.51
N THR A 423 30.72 -6.93 -67.33
CA THR A 423 29.64 -6.63 -68.30
C THR A 423 28.27 -6.39 -67.58
N SER A 424 27.39 -5.60 -68.22
CA SER A 424 25.91 -5.49 -68.11
C SER A 424 25.21 -4.94 -66.85
N ALA A 425 24.94 -3.61 -66.87
CA ALA A 425 23.63 -2.91 -67.00
C ALA A 425 22.35 -3.33 -66.22
N PRO A 426 21.40 -2.39 -65.99
CA PRO A 426 20.72 -2.15 -64.69
C PRO A 426 19.18 -2.25 -64.72
N GLU A 427 18.51 -2.21 -63.55
CA GLU A 427 17.17 -1.59 -63.31
C GLU A 427 16.82 -1.70 -61.81
N GLN A 428 16.77 -0.58 -61.08
CA GLN A 428 15.58 0.23 -60.76
C GLN A 428 14.55 -0.41 -59.81
N ALA A 429 14.77 -0.07 -58.54
CA ALA A 429 13.82 0.21 -57.46
C ALA A 429 12.30 0.12 -57.76
N SER A 430 11.63 -0.74 -57.00
CA SER A 430 10.21 -0.61 -56.63
C SER A 430 10.08 -0.40 -55.11
N LYS A 431 9.22 0.55 -54.72
CA LYS A 431 8.84 0.84 -53.34
C LYS A 431 8.04 -0.33 -52.73
N PRO A 432 8.21 -0.68 -51.45
CA PRO A 432 7.43 -1.71 -50.78
C PRO A 432 6.01 -1.26 -50.40
N GLU A 433 5.13 -2.26 -50.38
CA GLU A 433 3.68 -2.25 -50.59
C GLU A 433 2.81 -1.97 -49.35
N TRP A 434 3.34 -1.32 -48.31
CA TRP A 434 2.60 -1.14 -47.04
C TRP A 434 2.06 0.28 -46.81
N MET A 435 2.12 1.15 -47.82
CA MET A 435 1.64 2.53 -47.77
C MET A 435 0.21 2.70 -48.34
N SER A 436 -0.59 1.63 -48.42
CA SER A 436 -1.91 1.63 -49.07
C SER A 436 -3.14 1.57 -48.14
N ASP A 437 -3.00 1.45 -46.82
CA ASP A 437 -4.16 1.16 -45.94
C ASP A 437 -4.56 2.31 -44.99
N PHE A 438 -4.33 3.58 -45.34
CA PHE A 438 -4.78 4.73 -44.54
C PHE A 438 -5.49 5.84 -45.32
N GLU A 439 -6.30 5.47 -46.31
CA GLU A 439 -7.38 6.32 -46.84
C GLU A 439 -8.67 5.51 -46.98
N ASP A 440 -9.43 5.41 -45.87
CA ASP A 440 -10.84 5.84 -45.75
C ASP A 440 -11.42 5.52 -44.35
#